data_AF-A0A964XUY8-F1
#
_entry.id   AF-A0A964XUY8-F1
#
_cell.length_a   1.000
_cell.length_b   1.000
_cell.length_c   1.000
_cell.angle_alpha   90.00
_cell.angle_beta   90.00
_cell.angle_gamma   90.00
#
_symmetry.space_group_name_H-M   'P 1'
#
loop_
_entity.id
_entity.type
_entity.pdbx_description
1 polymer ?
#
loop_
_entity_poly.entity_id
_entity_poly.type
_entity_poly.pdbx_seq_one_letter_code
_entity_poly.pdbx_strand_id
1 'polypeptide(L)'
;MASTTSTEQSGLFGHLMPAFRQATGIEVKVVALGTGQALDMGRRGDADVLFVHDQAAEEKFVADGFGVRRFPVMYNDFVLIGPSADPAGTRGKDILVALRKLATAQSPFVSRGAPRIPGERWHFSAAAAEAKRKAVTSSQR
;
A
#
# COMPACT_ATOMS: atom_id res chain seq x y z
N MET A 1 3.01 15.47 11.76
CA MET A 1 2.46 14.14 11.41
C MET A 1 3.60 13.24 10.95
N ALA A 2 3.72 12.03 11.51
CA ALA A 2 4.65 11.02 11.02
C ALA A 2 3.93 10.05 10.09
N SER A 3 4.51 9.77 8.93
CA SER A 3 3.91 8.90 7.90
C SER A 3 4.93 7.91 7.34
N THR A 4 4.46 6.86 6.67
CA THR A 4 5.35 5.97 5.91
C THR A 4 5.79 6.57 4.57
N THR A 5 7.04 6.32 4.17
CA THR A 5 7.61 6.81 2.89
C THR A 5 6.84 6.37 1.65
N SER A 6 6.24 5.18 1.66
CA SER A 6 5.38 4.69 0.57
C SER A 6 4.16 5.59 0.34
N THR A 7 3.58 6.12 1.41
CA THR A 7 2.40 7.00 1.33
C THR A 7 2.79 8.38 0.82
N GLU A 8 3.93 8.91 1.24
CA GLU A 8 4.47 10.17 0.70
C GLU A 8 4.73 10.06 -0.81
N GLN A 9 5.39 8.98 -1.23
CA GLN A 9 5.75 8.73 -2.63
C GLN A 9 4.53 8.48 -3.54
N SER A 10 3.36 8.17 -2.98
CA SER A 10 2.13 8.04 -3.76
C SER A 10 1.57 9.39 -4.26
N GLY A 11 2.05 10.51 -3.71
CA GLY A 11 1.52 11.85 -4.00
C GLY A 11 0.22 12.19 -3.26
N LEU A 12 -0.31 11.27 -2.44
CA LEU A 12 -1.56 11.46 -1.69
C LEU A 12 -1.56 12.73 -0.84
N PHE A 13 -0.48 13.00 -0.10
CA PHE A 13 -0.41 14.17 0.77
C PHE A 13 -0.31 15.49 -0.01
N GLY A 14 0.25 15.47 -1.21
CA GLY A 14 0.28 16.63 -2.10
C GLY A 14 -1.12 17.14 -2.47
N HIS A 15 -2.12 16.26 -2.50
CA HIS A 15 -3.51 16.62 -2.75
C HIS A 15 -4.31 16.86 -1.47
N LEU A 16 -4.08 16.05 -0.44
CA LEU A 16 -4.89 16.08 0.78
C LEU A 16 -4.52 17.28 1.69
N MET A 17 -3.24 17.61 1.81
CA MET A 17 -2.77 18.66 2.73
C MET A 17 -3.25 20.06 2.33
N PRO A 18 -3.21 20.48 1.04
CA PRO A 18 -3.76 21.77 0.65
C PRO A 18 -5.27 21.87 0.92
N ALA A 19 -6.04 20.83 0.63
CA ALA A 19 -7.48 20.79 0.87
C ALA A 19 -7.81 20.86 2.38
N PHE A 20 -7.04 20.14 3.21
CA PHE A 20 -7.19 20.19 4.66
C PHE A 20 -6.86 21.57 5.23
N ARG A 21 -5.79 22.21 4.76
CA ARG A 21 -5.40 23.57 5.17
C ARG A 21 -6.47 24.59 4.78
N GLN A 22 -7.08 24.47 3.61
CA GLN A 22 -8.17 25.36 3.19
C GLN A 22 -9.41 25.22 4.06
N ALA A 23 -9.76 24.00 4.46
CA ALA A 23 -10.96 23.74 5.26
C ALA A 23 -10.79 24.11 6.75
N THR A 24 -9.59 23.96 7.31
CA THR A 24 -9.35 24.08 8.76
C THR A 24 -8.44 25.23 9.16
N GLY A 25 -7.66 25.77 8.22
CA GLY A 25 -6.59 26.72 8.50
C GLY A 25 -5.32 26.10 9.11
N ILE A 26 -5.30 24.79 9.37
CA ILE A 26 -4.19 24.11 10.03
C ILE A 26 -3.13 23.69 9.01
N GLU A 27 -1.88 24.03 9.28
CA GLU A 27 -0.73 23.56 8.50
C GLU A 27 -0.20 22.24 9.07
N VAL A 28 -0.15 21.20 8.22
CA VAL A 28 0.33 19.88 8.60
C VAL A 28 1.69 19.63 7.99
N LYS A 29 2.70 19.42 8.82
CA LYS A 29 4.04 19.00 8.39
C LYS A 29 4.12 17.48 8.40
N VAL A 30 4.45 16.89 7.26
CA VAL A 30 4.60 15.44 7.08
C VAL A 30 6.08 15.08 7.20
N VAL A 31 6.38 14.07 8.01
CA VAL A 31 7.71 13.46 8.11
C VAL A 31 7.60 12.00 7.70
N ALA A 32 8.18 11.67 6.55
CA ALA A 32 8.13 10.35 5.95
C ALA A 32 9.27 9.46 6.46
N LEU A 33 8.94 8.37 7.14
CA LEU A 33 9.87 7.45 7.80
C LEU A 33 9.50 5.99 7.51
N GLY A 34 10.35 5.04 7.90
CA GLY A 34 9.92 3.63 7.98
C GLY A 34 8.84 3.45 9.06
N THR A 35 7.99 2.43 8.96
CA THR A 35 6.89 2.18 9.91
C THR A 35 7.36 2.17 11.37
N GLY A 36 8.44 1.45 11.69
CA GLY A 36 8.99 1.41 13.05
C GLY A 36 9.47 2.78 13.53
N GLN A 37 10.14 3.55 12.68
CA GLN A 37 10.60 4.90 13.00
C GLN A 37 9.44 5.88 13.21
N ALA A 38 8.37 5.77 12.42
CA ALA A 38 7.17 6.58 12.59
C ALA A 38 6.46 6.28 13.92
N LEU A 39 6.33 5.00 14.28
CA LEU A 39 5.79 4.59 15.57
C LEU A 39 6.66 5.09 16.74
N ASP A 40 7.98 4.96 16.64
CA ASP A 40 8.89 5.45 17.69
C ASP A 40 8.85 6.97 17.84
N MET A 41 8.67 7.71 16.75
CA MET A 41 8.44 9.16 16.78
C MET A 41 7.14 9.50 17.52
N GLY A 42 6.07 8.72 17.30
CA GLY A 42 4.83 8.85 18.06
C GLY A 42 4.98 8.52 19.54
N ARG A 43 5.74 7.46 19.88
CA ARG A 43 6.00 7.09 21.29
C ARG A 43 6.71 8.21 22.06
N ARG A 44 7.62 8.94 21.40
CA ARG A 44 8.35 10.07 22.00
C ARG A 44 7.51 11.34 22.12
N GLY A 45 6.35 11.41 21.47
CA GLY A 45 5.55 12.64 21.40
C GLY A 45 6.07 13.67 20.40
N ASP A 46 7.00 13.28 19.53
CA ASP A 46 7.57 14.16 18.49
C ASP A 46 6.56 14.39 17.32
N ALA A 47 5.49 13.59 17.27
CA ALA A 47 4.44 13.69 16.26
C ALA A 47 3.04 13.57 16.90
N ASP A 48 2.14 14.49 16.53
CA ASP A 48 0.76 14.53 17.05
C ASP A 48 -0.16 13.48 16.41
N VAL A 49 0.14 13.10 15.16
CA VAL A 49 -0.65 12.17 14.35
C VAL A 49 0.28 11.19 13.66
N LEU A 50 -0.09 9.91 13.71
CA LEU A 50 0.57 8.81 13.02
C LEU A 50 -0.28 8.34 11.83
N PHE A 51 0.38 8.17 10.68
CA PHE A 51 -0.23 7.70 9.45
C PHE A 51 0.58 6.53 8.88
N VAL A 52 0.30 5.32 9.35
CA VAL A 52 1.03 4.10 8.96
C VAL A 52 0.07 3.05 8.39
N HIS A 53 0.61 1.92 7.92
CA HIS A 53 -0.13 0.87 7.22
C HIS A 53 0.17 -0.53 7.77
N ASP A 54 0.45 -0.63 9.06
CA ASP A 54 0.77 -1.89 9.76
C ASP A 54 -0.17 -2.06 10.93
N GLN A 55 -1.28 -2.75 10.68
CA GLN A 55 -2.36 -2.90 11.65
C GLN A 55 -1.88 -3.57 12.95
N ALA A 56 -1.04 -4.60 12.87
CA ALA A 56 -0.59 -5.32 14.06
C ALA A 56 0.26 -4.40 14.95
N ALA A 57 1.12 -3.59 14.35
CA ALA A 57 1.93 -2.61 15.08
C ALA A 57 1.09 -1.43 15.63
N GLU A 58 0.09 -0.97 14.88
CA GLU A 58 -0.85 0.08 15.29
C GLU A 58 -1.71 -0.35 16.49
N GLU A 59 -2.27 -1.56 16.44
CA GLU A 59 -3.09 -2.11 17.53
C GLU A 59 -2.27 -2.26 18.80
N LYS A 60 -1.04 -2.76 18.68
CA LYS A 60 -0.10 -2.81 19.81
C LYS A 60 0.22 -1.41 20.35
N PHE A 61 0.44 -0.43 19.48
CA PHE A 61 0.75 0.95 19.88
C PHE A 61 -0.39 1.58 20.71
N VAL A 62 -1.64 1.36 20.32
CA VAL A 62 -2.82 1.81 21.07
C VAL A 62 -2.99 1.01 22.37
N ALA A 63 -2.80 -0.31 22.32
CA ALA A 63 -2.90 -1.17 23.51
C ALA A 63 -1.84 -0.84 24.58
N ASP A 64 -0.63 -0.46 24.16
CA ASP A 64 0.45 -0.02 25.04
C ASP A 64 0.23 1.42 25.57
N GLY A 65 -0.87 2.09 25.19
CA GLY A 65 -1.27 3.41 25.73
C GLY A 65 -0.62 4.61 25.04
N PHE A 66 0.14 4.41 23.96
CA PHE A 66 0.80 5.50 23.24
C PHE A 66 -0.12 6.24 22.25
N GLY A 67 -1.29 5.69 21.95
CA GLY A 67 -2.28 6.29 21.05
C GLY A 67 -3.69 6.21 21.61
N VAL A 68 -4.51 7.22 21.30
CA VAL A 68 -5.89 7.31 21.84
C VAL A 68 -6.84 6.35 21.13
N ARG A 69 -6.79 6.32 19.79
CA ARG A 69 -7.67 5.49 18.96
C ARG A 69 -7.07 5.33 17.56
N ARG A 70 -7.25 4.14 16.98
CA ARG A 70 -6.95 3.86 15.58
C ARG A 70 -8.15 4.22 14.69
N PHE A 71 -7.90 4.93 13.59
CA PHE A 71 -8.90 5.20 12.57
C PHE A 71 -8.41 4.67 11.21
N PRO A 72 -9.09 3.70 10.59
CA PRO A 72 -8.75 3.26 9.25
C PRO A 72 -9.14 4.35 8.25
N VAL A 73 -8.16 4.83 7.46
CA VAL A 73 -8.37 5.92 6.48
C VAL A 73 -8.43 5.39 5.06
N MET A 74 -7.58 4.43 4.70
CA MET A 74 -7.52 3.86 3.37
C MET A 74 -7.01 2.43 3.37
N TYR A 75 -7.26 1.72 2.29
CA TYR A 75 -6.82 0.36 2.04
C TYR A 75 -6.18 0.31 0.66
N ASN A 76 -5.17 -0.55 0.49
CA ASN A 76 -4.61 -0.81 -0.82
C ASN A 76 -5.33 -1.98 -1.46
N ASP A 77 -5.83 -1.77 -2.67
CA ASP A 77 -6.29 -2.85 -3.53
C ASP A 77 -5.16 -3.30 -4.44
N PHE A 78 -4.83 -4.58 -4.37
CA PHE A 78 -3.87 -5.19 -5.28
C PHE A 78 -4.61 -5.92 -6.40
N VAL A 79 -4.10 -5.78 -7.62
CA VAL A 79 -4.67 -6.40 -8.81
C VAL A 79 -3.64 -7.26 -9.52
N LEU A 80 -4.05 -8.48 -9.90
CA LEU A 80 -3.29 -9.29 -10.86
C LEU A 80 -3.68 -8.88 -12.28
N ILE A 81 -2.68 -8.46 -13.05
CA ILE A 81 -2.83 -8.04 -14.45
C ILE A 81 -2.02 -8.98 -15.33
N GLY A 82 -2.61 -9.36 -16.46
CA GLY A 82 -1.97 -10.24 -17.45
C GLY A 82 -2.53 -10.02 -18.86
N PRO A 83 -2.05 -10.79 -19.86
CA PRO A 83 -2.46 -10.67 -21.26
C PRO A 83 -3.98 -10.86 -21.44
N SER A 84 -4.56 -10.17 -22.45
CA SER A 84 -6.00 -10.30 -22.74
C SER A 84 -6.41 -11.72 -23.17
N ALA A 85 -5.48 -12.53 -23.67
CA ALA A 85 -5.74 -13.92 -24.00
C ALA A 85 -5.87 -14.83 -22.76
N ASP A 86 -5.38 -14.40 -21.60
CA ASP A 86 -5.35 -15.19 -20.35
C ASP A 86 -4.93 -16.66 -20.56
N PRO A 87 -3.72 -16.93 -21.10
CA PRO A 87 -3.28 -18.30 -21.37
C PRO A 87 -3.18 -19.17 -20.10
N ALA A 88 -3.03 -18.53 -18.93
CA ALA A 88 -2.94 -19.18 -17.62
C ALA A 88 -4.32 -19.40 -16.95
N GLY A 89 -5.42 -18.96 -17.57
CA GLY A 89 -6.78 -19.14 -17.04
C GLY A 89 -7.01 -18.50 -15.67
N THR A 90 -6.32 -17.40 -15.39
CA THR A 90 -6.25 -16.72 -14.09
C THR A 90 -7.45 -15.84 -13.78
N ARG A 91 -8.34 -15.60 -14.74
CA ARG A 91 -9.58 -14.85 -14.53
C ARG A 91 -10.41 -15.41 -13.38
N GLY A 92 -10.87 -14.52 -12.50
CA GLY A 92 -11.73 -14.86 -11.38
C GLY A 92 -11.81 -13.75 -10.35
N LYS A 93 -12.42 -14.06 -9.21
CA LYS A 93 -12.46 -13.18 -8.02
C LYS A 93 -11.43 -13.57 -6.95
N ASP A 94 -10.88 -14.79 -7.04
CA ASP A 94 -10.01 -15.35 -6.03
C ASP A 94 -8.54 -15.30 -6.49
N ILE A 95 -7.75 -14.45 -5.82
CA ILE A 95 -6.33 -14.27 -6.09
C ILE A 95 -5.51 -15.53 -5.79
N LEU A 96 -5.88 -16.33 -4.78
CA LEU A 96 -5.15 -17.53 -4.41
C LEU A 96 -5.32 -18.61 -5.49
N VAL A 97 -6.54 -18.74 -6.02
CA VAL A 97 -6.81 -19.63 -7.16
C VAL A 97 -6.05 -19.15 -8.39
N ALA A 98 -6.06 -17.84 -8.67
CA ALA A 98 -5.33 -17.29 -9.80
C ALA A 98 -3.80 -17.54 -9.70
N LEU A 99 -3.20 -17.28 -8.54
CA LEU A 99 -1.77 -17.52 -8.30
C LEU A 99 -1.41 -19.01 -8.36
N ARG A 100 -2.28 -19.91 -7.86
CA ARG A 100 -2.09 -21.37 -8.00
C ARG A 100 -2.12 -21.81 -9.46
N LYS A 101 -3.10 -21.34 -10.25
CA LYS A 101 -3.17 -21.63 -11.69
C LYS A 101 -1.93 -21.14 -12.42
N LEU A 102 -1.47 -19.93 -12.09
CA LEU A 102 -0.27 -19.35 -12.66
C LEU A 102 0.98 -20.21 -12.36
N ALA A 103 1.10 -20.72 -11.13
CA ALA A 103 2.16 -21.64 -10.73
C ALA A 103 2.06 -23.00 -11.46
N THR A 104 0.87 -23.60 -11.55
CA THR A 104 0.65 -24.87 -12.25
C THR A 104 0.91 -24.76 -13.76
N ALA A 105 0.52 -23.64 -14.37
CA ALA A 105 0.76 -23.37 -15.79
C ALA A 105 2.20 -22.93 -16.08
N GLN A 106 3.07 -22.83 -15.05
CA GLN A 106 4.44 -22.31 -15.13
C GLN A 106 4.52 -21.01 -15.94
N SER A 107 3.49 -20.18 -15.81
CA SER A 107 3.38 -18.96 -16.61
C SER A 107 4.31 -17.87 -16.05
N PRO A 108 4.86 -16.99 -16.91
CA PRO A 108 5.73 -15.92 -16.45
C PRO A 108 5.04 -15.04 -15.39
N PHE A 109 5.75 -14.82 -14.28
CA PHE A 109 5.34 -13.93 -13.20
C PHE A 109 6.46 -12.97 -12.85
N VAL A 110 6.13 -11.71 -12.64
CA VAL A 110 7.11 -10.69 -12.27
C VAL A 110 6.82 -10.26 -10.82
N SER A 111 7.86 -10.09 -10.01
CA SER A 111 7.77 -9.70 -8.59
C SER A 111 8.65 -8.48 -8.31
N ARG A 112 8.31 -7.71 -7.28
CA ARG A 112 8.98 -6.46 -6.89
C ARG A 112 10.21 -6.66 -5.96
N GLY A 113 10.38 -7.83 -5.32
CA GLY A 113 11.48 -8.12 -4.38
C GLY A 113 12.39 -9.27 -4.86
N ALA A 114 13.72 -9.06 -4.84
CA ALA A 114 14.79 -9.72 -5.62
C ALA A 114 15.47 -10.98 -4.94
N PRO A 115 16.41 -11.78 -5.55
CA PRO A 115 17.50 -11.39 -6.46
C PRO A 115 17.54 -12.04 -7.87
N ARG A 116 18.20 -11.28 -8.75
CA ARG A 116 18.84 -11.54 -10.06
C ARG A 116 18.96 -13.02 -10.52
N ILE A 117 18.18 -13.37 -11.54
CA ILE A 117 18.61 -14.30 -12.59
C ILE A 117 18.94 -13.42 -13.82
N PRO A 118 20.15 -13.51 -14.42
CA PRO A 118 20.49 -12.70 -15.58
C PRO A 118 19.63 -13.14 -16.78
N GLY A 119 18.90 -12.21 -17.41
CA GLY A 119 18.34 -12.48 -18.74
C GLY A 119 17.17 -11.62 -19.18
N GLU A 120 16.23 -11.27 -18.30
CA GLU A 120 14.96 -10.71 -18.78
C GLU A 120 14.50 -9.51 -17.98
N ARG A 121 14.23 -8.43 -18.73
CA ARG A 121 13.86 -7.11 -18.25
C ARG A 121 12.35 -6.98 -18.40
N TRP A 122 11.61 -6.86 -17.31
CA TRP A 122 10.16 -6.63 -17.37
C TRP A 122 9.70 -5.60 -16.36
N HIS A 123 8.92 -4.64 -16.84
CA HIS A 123 8.45 -3.45 -16.12
C HIS A 123 7.09 -3.70 -15.47
N PHE A 124 6.94 -3.35 -14.19
CA PHE A 124 5.63 -3.09 -13.59
C PHE A 124 5.36 -1.60 -13.59
N SER A 125 4.20 -1.20 -14.12
CA SER A 125 3.63 0.12 -13.88
C SER A 125 2.64 -0.01 -12.72
N ALA A 126 2.99 0.57 -11.56
CA ALA A 126 2.00 0.90 -10.54
C ALA A 126 1.26 2.15 -11.03
N ALA A 127 0.29 1.96 -11.92
CA ALA A 127 -0.58 3.03 -12.35
C ALA A 127 -1.81 3.08 -11.44
N ALA A 128 -2.00 4.22 -10.77
CA ALA A 128 -3.33 4.68 -10.44
C ALA A 128 -4.08 4.86 -11.77
N ALA A 129 -4.75 3.80 -12.24
CA ALA A 129 -5.43 3.79 -13.51
C ALA A 129 -6.89 3.40 -13.29
N GLU A 130 -7.74 4.39 -13.53
CA GLU A 130 -9.13 4.25 -13.91
C GLU A 130 -9.21 3.41 -15.19
N ALA A 131 -9.10 2.08 -15.04
CA ALA A 131 -9.13 1.15 -16.15
C ALA A 131 -10.43 0.33 -16.07
N LYS A 132 -11.24 0.45 -17.12
CA LYS A 132 -12.47 -0.31 -17.34
C LYS A 132 -12.29 -1.79 -16.94
N ARG A 133 -12.84 -2.12 -15.77
CA ARG A 133 -13.05 -3.44 -15.14
C ARG A 133 -12.55 -4.65 -15.95
N LYS A 134 -11.47 -5.31 -15.49
CA LYS A 134 -11.21 -6.77 -15.65
C LYS A 134 -9.95 -7.23 -14.90
N ALA A 135 -9.84 -6.90 -13.61
CA ALA A 135 -8.74 -7.33 -12.74
C ALA A 135 -9.22 -8.31 -11.66
N VAL A 136 -8.36 -9.24 -11.24
CA VAL A 136 -8.57 -10.06 -10.03
C VAL A 136 -8.05 -9.26 -8.85
N THR A 137 -8.93 -8.92 -7.92
CA THR A 137 -8.65 -8.01 -6.80
C THR A 137 -8.42 -8.78 -5.50
N SER A 138 -7.42 -8.40 -4.73
CA SER A 138 -7.29 -8.79 -3.33
C SER A 138 -7.26 -7.55 -2.44
N SER A 139 -8.13 -7.52 -1.44
CA SER A 139 -8.18 -6.48 -0.41
C SER A 139 -7.48 -7.02 0.83
N GLN A 140 -6.41 -6.36 1.27
CA GLN A 140 -5.89 -6.55 2.62
C GLN A 140 -6.67 -5.59 3.53
N ARG A 141 -7.61 -6.15 4.31
CA ARG A 141 -8.39 -5.43 5.31
C ARG A 141 -7.72 -5.52 6.67
#